data_AF-A0A0R1XHG2-F1
#
_entry.id   AF-A0A0R1XHG2-F1
#
_cell.length_a   1.000
_cell.length_b   1.000
_cell.length_c   1.000
_cell.angle_alpha   90.00
_cell.angle_beta   90.00
_cell.angle_gamma   90.00
#
_symmetry.space_group_name_H-M   'P 1'
#
loop_
_entity.id
_entity.type
_entity.pdbx_description
1 polymer ?
#
loop_
_entity_poly.entity_id
_entity_poly.type
_entity_poly.pdbx_seq_one_letter_code
_entity_poly.pdbx_strand_id
1 'polypeptide(L)'
;MISMKKTVLTLLTAAALGMTALAPSVLTAATPVMAAVQMTHTQGTVRVTAAAGAQVYLDTSFTQPIKGKILAKNSTWRFSESFGEGNPDNPINAGFGLGGKQYVKWADVQTLTSGWPTKGTFIVNVQNHPAWATVLYDRNLKPIRSLPAQSRWTVFGLYQVYGQGGRYVDQYYDLGGQQYVKFVSYSTHDLSSGQFNGTFK
;
A
#
# COMPACT_ATOMS: atom_id res chain seq x y z
N MET A 1 79.26 -11.40 26.54
CA MET A 1 79.72 -12.68 25.96
C MET A 1 78.52 -13.31 25.26
N ILE A 2 78.29 -12.99 23.99
CA ILE A 2 78.82 -13.68 22.80
C ILE A 2 78.49 -15.17 22.81
N SER A 3 77.51 -15.53 21.99
CA SER A 3 77.47 -16.75 21.17
C SER A 3 76.98 -16.21 19.80
N MET A 4 77.78 -16.01 18.73
CA MET A 4 78.71 -16.89 17.98
C MET A 4 78.21 -18.33 17.96
N LYS A 5 77.83 -18.94 16.82
CA LYS A 5 78.26 -18.71 15.44
C LYS A 5 77.47 -19.67 14.54
N LYS A 6 77.24 -19.22 13.30
CA LYS A 6 77.34 -19.95 12.01
C LYS A 6 76.38 -21.15 11.80
N THR A 7 75.81 -21.36 10.62
CA THR A 7 76.51 -21.45 9.34
C THR A 7 75.54 -21.22 8.18
N VAL A 8 76.10 -20.59 7.16
CA VAL A 8 75.52 -20.18 5.88
C VAL A 8 75.35 -21.37 4.94
N LEU A 9 74.30 -21.37 4.11
CA LEU A 9 74.45 -21.78 2.71
C LEU A 9 73.54 -20.96 1.78
N THR A 10 74.22 -20.12 1.00
CA THR A 10 73.86 -19.33 -0.19
C THR A 10 73.48 -20.28 -1.36
N LEU A 11 72.74 -19.98 -2.45
CA LEU A 11 72.58 -18.82 -3.36
C LEU A 11 71.16 -18.91 -4.01
N LEU A 12 70.40 -17.81 -4.15
CA LEU A 12 70.30 -16.89 -5.34
C LEU A 12 70.01 -17.60 -6.67
N THR A 13 69.07 -17.22 -7.55
CA THR A 13 68.08 -16.12 -7.64
C THR A 13 67.29 -16.34 -8.93
N ALA A 14 66.02 -15.97 -8.97
CA ALA A 14 65.41 -15.39 -10.17
C ALA A 14 64.44 -14.29 -9.71
N ALA A 15 64.77 -13.06 -10.12
CA ALA A 15 64.09 -11.83 -9.75
C ALA A 15 62.94 -11.53 -10.70
N ALA A 16 61.85 -10.98 -10.14
CA ALA A 16 60.88 -10.03 -10.69
C ALA A 16 59.53 -10.27 -9.98
N LEU A 17 58.77 -9.31 -9.45
CA LEU A 17 58.78 -7.85 -9.44
C LEU A 17 57.81 -7.41 -8.32
N GLY A 18 58.15 -6.33 -7.60
CA GLY A 18 57.20 -5.41 -6.98
C GLY A 18 56.35 -5.90 -5.79
N MET A 19 56.86 -5.77 -4.57
CA MET A 19 55.99 -5.59 -3.40
C MET A 19 55.50 -4.14 -3.37
N THR A 20 54.27 -3.89 -3.80
CA THR A 20 53.52 -2.72 -3.35
C THR A 20 52.92 -3.04 -1.98
N ALA A 21 53.31 -2.26 -0.97
CA ALA A 21 52.72 -2.31 0.36
C ALA A 21 51.19 -2.13 0.26
N LEU A 22 50.43 -3.15 0.63
CA LEU A 22 48.98 -3.05 0.76
C LEU A 22 48.68 -2.20 2.00
N ALA A 23 48.25 -0.96 1.77
CA ALA A 23 47.64 -0.14 2.81
C ALA A 23 46.39 -0.86 3.36
N PRO A 24 46.10 -0.80 4.67
CA PRO A 24 44.88 -1.38 5.21
C PRO A 24 43.68 -0.72 4.54
N SER A 25 42.90 -1.52 3.82
CA SER A 25 41.67 -1.07 3.20
C SER A 25 40.68 -0.71 4.31
N VAL A 26 40.43 0.58 4.47
CA VAL A 26 39.32 1.06 5.31
C VAL A 26 38.04 0.59 4.63
N LEU A 27 37.46 -0.51 5.12
CA LEU A 27 36.11 -0.94 4.77
C LEU A 27 35.18 0.19 5.17
N THR A 28 34.87 1.05 4.21
CA THR A 28 33.82 2.06 4.38
C THR A 28 32.53 1.26 4.36
N ALA A 29 31.98 1.00 5.55
CA ALA A 29 30.66 0.41 5.67
C ALA A 29 29.70 1.29 4.86
N ALA A 30 29.15 0.74 3.78
CA ALA A 30 28.14 1.43 3.00
C ALA A 30 27.01 1.80 3.98
N THR A 31 26.72 3.09 4.10
CA THR A 31 25.55 3.54 4.85
C THR A 31 24.33 2.82 4.28
N PRO A 32 23.47 2.21 5.11
CA PRO A 32 22.27 1.57 4.61
C PRO A 32 21.45 2.64 3.88
N VAL A 33 21.30 2.47 2.56
CA VAL A 33 20.36 3.27 1.78
C VAL A 33 18.99 2.93 2.35
N MET A 34 18.36 3.89 3.03
CA MET A 34 16.97 3.78 3.47
C MET A 34 16.14 3.30 2.27
N ALA A 35 15.45 2.18 2.43
CA ALA A 35 14.56 1.67 1.40
C ALA A 35 13.56 2.78 1.01
N ALA A 36 13.38 3.00 -0.29
CA ALA A 36 12.39 3.94 -0.77
C ALA A 36 11.00 3.53 -0.25
N VAL A 37 10.19 4.51 0.18
CA VAL A 37 8.81 4.24 0.58
C VAL A 37 8.07 3.66 -0.61
N GLN A 38 7.59 2.43 -0.45
CA GLN A 38 6.77 1.78 -1.47
C GLN A 38 5.39 2.43 -1.48
N MET A 39 5.09 3.14 -2.56
CA MET A 39 3.76 3.68 -2.83
C MET A 39 2.90 2.61 -3.48
N THR A 40 1.68 2.43 -2.96
CA THR A 40 0.67 1.60 -3.58
C THR A 40 -0.27 2.50 -4.38
N HIS A 41 -0.47 2.17 -5.66
CA HIS A 41 -1.46 2.88 -6.48
C HIS A 41 -2.87 2.46 -6.04
N THR A 42 -3.42 3.23 -5.13
CA THR A 42 -4.77 3.09 -4.58
C THR A 42 -5.49 4.43 -4.71
N GLN A 43 -6.79 4.41 -4.91
CA GLN A 43 -7.58 5.64 -4.99
C GLN A 43 -8.80 5.56 -4.09
N GLY A 44 -9.24 6.70 -3.57
CA GLY A 44 -10.40 6.69 -2.70
C GLY A 44 -10.63 8.00 -2.01
N THR A 45 -11.35 7.94 -0.90
CA THR A 45 -11.62 9.09 -0.05
C THR A 45 -11.28 8.82 1.41
N VAL A 46 -10.73 9.83 2.07
CA VAL A 46 -10.46 9.87 3.50
C VAL A 46 -11.20 11.03 4.14
N ARG A 47 -11.57 10.87 5.41
CA ARG A 47 -12.15 11.93 6.23
C ARG A 47 -11.23 12.27 7.39
N VAL A 48 -10.99 13.54 7.63
CA VAL A 48 -10.19 13.99 8.77
C VAL A 48 -10.94 13.72 10.08
N THR A 49 -10.31 12.96 10.97
CA THR A 49 -10.87 12.59 12.29
C THR A 49 -10.13 13.25 13.44
N ALA A 50 -8.87 13.64 13.25
CA ALA A 50 -8.08 14.38 14.24
C ALA A 50 -8.81 15.64 14.73
N ALA A 51 -8.82 15.84 16.05
CA ALA A 51 -9.55 16.95 16.68
C ALA A 51 -9.04 18.32 16.23
N ALA A 52 -7.72 18.46 16.06
CA ALA A 52 -7.06 19.68 15.61
C ALA A 52 -7.05 19.86 14.07
N GLY A 53 -7.63 18.92 13.32
CA GLY A 53 -7.43 18.82 11.87
C GLY A 53 -6.18 18.02 11.50
N ALA A 54 -5.96 17.80 10.20
CA ALA A 54 -4.82 17.05 9.68
C ALA A 54 -3.80 17.99 9.02
N GLN A 55 -2.55 17.95 9.48
CA GLN A 55 -1.45 18.68 8.86
C GLN A 55 -1.10 18.06 7.50
N VAL A 56 -0.90 18.90 6.48
CA VAL A 56 -0.42 18.45 5.16
C VAL A 56 1.10 18.57 5.07
N TYR A 57 1.77 17.57 4.51
CA TYR A 57 3.22 17.49 4.36
C TYR A 57 3.63 17.41 2.89
N LEU A 58 4.86 17.84 2.58
CA LEU A 58 5.46 17.73 1.25
C LEU A 58 6.17 16.39 1.00
N ASP A 59 6.39 15.62 2.06
CA ASP A 59 7.14 14.37 2.07
C ASP A 59 6.37 13.24 2.76
N THR A 60 6.68 12.01 2.37
CA THR A 60 6.09 10.78 2.95
C THR A 60 6.63 10.44 4.35
N SER A 61 7.71 11.10 4.78
CA SER A 61 8.27 10.95 6.14
C SER A 61 7.67 11.94 7.14
N PHE A 62 6.74 12.80 6.70
CA PHE A 62 6.05 13.78 7.52
C PHE A 62 6.99 14.74 8.28
N THR A 63 8.11 15.12 7.65
CA THR A 63 9.11 16.03 8.23
C THR A 63 9.00 17.46 7.70
N GLN A 64 8.30 17.66 6.57
CA GLN A 64 8.17 18.94 5.88
C GLN A 64 6.70 19.39 5.86
N PRO A 65 6.17 19.97 6.96
CA PRO A 65 4.81 20.47 7.00
C PRO A 65 4.65 21.69 6.08
N ILE A 66 3.56 21.73 5.31
CA ILE A 66 3.15 22.91 4.55
C ILE A 66 2.55 23.92 5.53
N LYS A 67 3.27 25.03 5.76
CA LYS A 67 2.85 26.09 6.69
C LYS A 67 1.45 26.60 6.35
N GLY A 68 0.59 26.73 7.36
CA GLY A 68 -0.78 27.23 7.23
C GLY A 68 -1.76 26.26 6.55
N LYS A 69 -1.32 25.07 6.16
CA LYS A 69 -2.16 24.09 5.46
C LYS A 69 -2.57 22.94 6.38
N ILE A 70 -3.71 23.14 7.03
CA ILE A 70 -4.35 22.16 7.90
C ILE A 70 -5.73 21.86 7.33
N LEU A 71 -6.03 20.57 7.14
CA LEU A 71 -7.34 20.12 6.69
C LEU A 71 -8.28 20.09 7.89
N ALA A 72 -9.44 20.72 7.77
CA ALA A 72 -10.40 20.82 8.88
C ALA A 72 -10.95 19.45 9.29
N LYS A 73 -11.27 19.28 10.59
CA LYS A 73 -11.98 18.09 11.09
C LYS A 73 -13.27 17.87 10.28
N ASN A 74 -13.58 16.60 10.00
CA ASN A 74 -14.71 16.14 9.18
C ASN A 74 -14.66 16.51 7.69
N SER A 75 -13.64 17.24 7.22
CA SER A 75 -13.44 17.43 5.78
C SER A 75 -13.07 16.11 5.10
N THR A 76 -13.53 15.94 3.85
CA THR A 76 -13.32 14.72 3.06
C THR A 76 -12.45 15.03 1.84
N TRP A 77 -11.46 14.20 1.59
CA TRP A 77 -10.44 14.40 0.56
C TRP A 77 -10.24 13.15 -0.27
N ARG A 78 -9.95 13.35 -1.56
CA ARG A 78 -9.56 12.26 -2.45
C ARG A 78 -8.07 11.98 -2.32
N PHE A 79 -7.71 10.71 -2.37
CA PHE A 79 -6.31 10.27 -2.52
C PHE A 79 -6.15 9.44 -3.79
N SER A 80 -4.91 9.39 -4.28
CA SER A 80 -4.50 8.62 -5.49
C SER A 80 -3.34 7.66 -5.24
N GLU A 81 -2.84 7.63 -4.00
CA GLU A 81 -1.85 6.68 -3.52
C GLU A 81 -1.95 6.53 -1.99
N SER A 82 -1.63 5.33 -1.50
CA SER A 82 -1.42 5.03 -0.09
C SER A 82 -0.02 4.45 0.10
N PHE A 83 0.54 4.55 1.30
CA PHE A 83 1.86 4.00 1.63
C PHE A 83 1.94 3.60 3.09
N GLY A 84 2.90 2.72 3.40
CA GLY A 84 3.09 2.18 4.75
C GLY A 84 1.99 1.22 5.22
N GLU A 85 1.07 0.85 4.33
CA GLU A 85 -0.01 -0.09 4.61
C GLU A 85 0.58 -1.50 4.76
N GLY A 86 0.43 -2.10 5.95
CA GLY A 86 0.90 -3.47 6.22
C GLY A 86 2.32 -3.61 6.78
N ASN A 87 2.95 -2.55 7.29
CA ASN A 87 4.15 -2.69 8.11
C ASN A 87 3.79 -2.75 9.62
N PRO A 88 3.66 -3.94 10.23
CA PRO A 88 3.36 -4.06 11.67
C PRO A 88 4.46 -3.46 12.56
N ASP A 89 5.67 -3.28 12.04
CA ASP A 89 6.84 -2.80 12.79
C ASP A 89 7.02 -1.28 12.72
N ASN A 90 6.29 -0.56 11.86
CA ASN A 90 6.37 0.90 11.82
C ASN A 90 5.13 1.61 11.24
N PRO A 91 4.06 1.78 12.03
CA PRO A 91 2.88 2.56 11.64
C PRO A 91 3.13 4.08 11.53
N ILE A 92 4.32 4.58 11.92
CA ILE A 92 4.60 6.02 12.06
C ILE A 92 4.66 6.74 10.70
N ASN A 93 4.96 6.02 9.61
CA ASN A 93 5.11 6.58 8.27
C ASN A 93 4.05 6.07 7.28
N ALA A 94 2.85 5.74 7.76
CA ALA A 94 1.72 5.39 6.87
C ALA A 94 0.86 6.62 6.56
N GLY A 95 0.37 6.73 5.33
CA GLY A 95 -0.44 7.86 4.91
C GLY A 95 -1.00 7.79 3.50
N PHE A 96 -1.53 8.93 3.07
CA PHE A 96 -2.22 9.09 1.80
C PHE A 96 -1.66 10.28 1.01
N GLY A 97 -1.48 10.10 -0.29
CA GLY A 97 -1.16 11.17 -1.23
C GLY A 97 -2.44 11.81 -1.79
N LEU A 98 -2.59 13.11 -1.55
CA LEU A 98 -3.71 13.94 -2.02
C LEU A 98 -3.46 14.56 -3.41
N GLY A 99 -2.33 14.20 -4.04
CA GLY A 99 -1.86 14.76 -5.30
C GLY A 99 -0.94 15.98 -5.13
N GLY A 100 -0.09 16.23 -6.13
CA GLY A 100 0.81 17.39 -6.14
C GLY A 100 1.82 17.42 -4.98
N LYS A 101 2.37 16.26 -4.59
CA LYS A 101 3.28 16.07 -3.44
C LYS A 101 2.69 16.57 -2.12
N GLN A 102 1.43 16.22 -1.86
CA GLN A 102 0.74 16.57 -0.62
C GLN A 102 0.32 15.29 0.09
N TYR A 103 0.75 15.15 1.34
CA TYR A 103 0.58 13.93 2.11
C TYR A 103 -0.10 14.22 3.45
N VAL A 104 -0.94 13.30 3.89
CA VAL A 104 -1.55 13.31 5.23
C VAL A 104 -1.30 11.98 5.93
N LYS A 105 -1.14 12.05 7.25
CA LYS A 105 -0.91 10.86 8.09
C LYS A 105 -2.15 10.00 8.15
N TRP A 106 -1.95 8.69 8.11
CA TRP A 106 -3.02 7.72 8.33
C TRP A 106 -3.73 7.94 9.68
N ALA A 107 -2.97 8.23 10.73
CA ALA A 107 -3.50 8.41 12.09
C ALA A 107 -4.47 9.60 12.25
N ASP A 108 -4.42 10.58 11.35
CA ASP A 108 -5.24 11.79 11.44
C ASP A 108 -6.56 11.66 10.66
N VAL A 109 -6.74 10.56 9.94
CA VAL A 109 -7.87 10.36 9.02
C VAL A 109 -8.51 8.98 9.17
N GLN A 110 -9.70 8.84 8.61
CA GLN A 110 -10.39 7.57 8.43
C GLN A 110 -10.63 7.36 6.93
N THR A 111 -10.23 6.21 6.40
CA THR A 111 -10.61 5.78 5.05
C THR A 111 -12.12 5.57 4.99
N LEU A 112 -12.77 6.20 4.01
CA LEU A 112 -14.18 6.00 3.71
C LEU A 112 -14.36 5.07 2.52
N THR A 113 -13.50 5.25 1.51
CA THR A 113 -13.47 4.40 0.33
C THR A 113 -12.05 4.16 -0.13
N SER A 114 -11.79 2.98 -0.69
CA SER A 114 -10.52 2.64 -1.32
C SER A 114 -10.79 1.81 -2.56
N GLY A 115 -9.89 1.88 -3.53
CA GLY A 115 -9.98 1.05 -4.71
C GLY A 115 -8.63 0.91 -5.37
N TRP A 116 -8.41 -0.25 -5.97
CA TRP A 116 -7.17 -0.60 -6.63
C TRP A 116 -7.43 -1.43 -7.87
N PRO A 117 -6.51 -1.38 -8.86
CA PRO A 117 -6.61 -2.23 -10.03
C PRO A 117 -6.62 -3.71 -9.64
N THR A 118 -7.54 -4.47 -10.21
CA THR A 118 -7.65 -5.93 -10.04
C THR A 118 -8.24 -6.48 -11.32
N LYS A 119 -7.71 -7.61 -11.82
CA LYS A 119 -8.22 -8.23 -13.05
C LYS A 119 -8.69 -9.64 -12.76
N GLY A 120 -9.83 -10.00 -13.34
CA GLY A 120 -10.40 -11.34 -13.24
C GLY A 120 -11.81 -11.39 -13.82
N THR A 121 -12.50 -12.49 -13.54
CA THR A 121 -13.88 -12.71 -13.95
C THR A 121 -14.78 -12.84 -12.73
N PHE A 122 -15.78 -11.97 -12.64
CA PHE A 122 -16.87 -12.11 -11.67
C PHE A 122 -18.01 -12.92 -12.28
N ILE A 123 -18.51 -13.91 -11.53
CA ILE A 123 -19.65 -14.74 -11.91
C ILE A 123 -20.76 -14.50 -10.89
N VAL A 124 -21.94 -14.07 -11.36
CA VAL A 124 -23.10 -13.88 -10.50
C VAL A 124 -23.53 -15.23 -9.91
N ASN A 125 -23.41 -15.37 -8.60
CA ASN A 125 -23.72 -16.58 -7.87
C ASN A 125 -24.01 -16.22 -6.41
N VAL A 126 -25.24 -15.76 -6.16
CA VAL A 126 -25.63 -15.27 -4.82
C VAL A 126 -25.62 -16.43 -3.83
N GLN A 127 -24.92 -16.23 -2.71
CA GLN A 127 -24.79 -17.22 -1.65
C GLN A 127 -26.16 -17.68 -1.17
N ASN A 128 -26.32 -19.00 -1.03
CA ASN A 128 -27.58 -19.68 -0.67
C ASN A 128 -28.74 -19.47 -1.67
N HIS A 129 -28.54 -18.70 -2.76
CA HIS A 129 -29.56 -18.40 -3.77
C HIS A 129 -28.96 -18.31 -5.19
N PRO A 130 -28.37 -19.40 -5.74
CA PRO A 130 -27.57 -19.36 -6.97
C PRO A 130 -28.35 -18.98 -8.25
N ALA A 131 -29.68 -19.04 -8.21
CA ALA A 131 -30.57 -18.63 -9.30
C ALA A 131 -30.95 -17.14 -9.27
N TRP A 132 -30.55 -16.39 -8.23
CA TRP A 132 -30.87 -14.97 -8.11
C TRP A 132 -29.93 -14.10 -8.94
N ALA A 133 -30.51 -13.05 -9.52
CA ALA A 133 -29.77 -11.94 -10.08
C ALA A 133 -29.12 -11.10 -8.98
N THR A 134 -28.13 -10.28 -9.34
CA THR A 134 -27.57 -9.24 -8.46
C THR A 134 -27.76 -7.86 -9.07
N VAL A 135 -27.48 -6.79 -8.33
CA VAL A 135 -27.67 -5.40 -8.76
C VAL A 135 -26.36 -4.84 -9.31
N LEU A 136 -26.46 -4.16 -10.44
CA LEU A 136 -25.43 -3.31 -11.02
C LEU A 136 -25.64 -1.86 -10.59
N TYR A 137 -24.57 -1.20 -10.17
CA TYR A 137 -24.59 0.16 -9.63
C TYR A 137 -23.77 1.13 -10.47
N ASP A 138 -24.09 2.42 -10.41
CA ASP A 138 -23.30 3.51 -11.00
C ASP A 138 -22.13 3.94 -10.09
N ARG A 139 -21.38 4.97 -10.52
CA ARG A 139 -20.29 5.58 -9.73
C ARG A 139 -20.68 6.10 -8.35
N ASN A 140 -21.96 6.40 -8.15
CA ASN A 140 -22.51 6.91 -6.90
C ASN A 140 -23.16 5.79 -6.08
N LEU A 141 -22.94 4.53 -6.49
CA LEU A 141 -23.56 3.34 -5.93
C LEU A 141 -25.09 3.37 -6.00
N LYS A 142 -25.66 4.01 -7.01
CA LYS A 142 -27.10 3.96 -7.31
C LYS A 142 -27.41 2.77 -8.22
N PRO A 143 -28.46 1.97 -7.93
CA PRO A 143 -28.86 0.88 -8.80
C PRO A 143 -29.17 1.36 -10.23
N ILE A 144 -28.64 0.65 -11.23
CA ILE A 144 -28.91 0.88 -12.66
C ILE A 144 -29.83 -0.21 -13.19
N ARG A 145 -29.45 -1.48 -13.00
CA ARG A 145 -30.17 -2.67 -13.48
C ARG A 145 -29.72 -3.95 -12.76
N SER A 146 -30.34 -5.07 -13.08
CA SER A 146 -29.93 -6.39 -12.58
C SER A 146 -28.97 -7.10 -13.53
N LEU A 147 -28.05 -7.90 -12.98
CA LEU A 147 -27.21 -8.85 -13.68
C LEU A 147 -27.77 -10.27 -13.50
N PRO A 148 -28.08 -11.01 -14.57
CA PRO A 148 -28.64 -12.35 -14.47
C PRO A 148 -27.73 -13.31 -13.71
N ALA A 149 -28.33 -14.31 -13.03
CA ALA A 149 -27.59 -15.41 -12.43
C ALA A 149 -26.65 -16.09 -13.44
N GLN A 150 -25.48 -16.52 -12.99
CA GLN A 150 -24.44 -17.18 -13.78
C GLN A 150 -23.84 -16.35 -14.94
N SER A 151 -24.25 -15.09 -15.11
CA SER A 151 -23.59 -14.18 -16.06
C SER A 151 -22.15 -13.90 -15.62
N ARG A 152 -21.26 -13.70 -16.60
CA ARG A 152 -19.81 -13.52 -16.39
C ARG A 152 -19.39 -12.13 -16.82
N TRP A 153 -18.59 -11.47 -16.00
CA TRP A 153 -18.20 -10.08 -16.20
C TRP A 153 -16.70 -9.89 -15.94
N THR A 154 -16.03 -9.18 -16.84
CA THR A 154 -14.64 -8.78 -16.64
C THR A 154 -14.56 -7.72 -15.54
N VAL A 155 -13.63 -7.92 -14.62
CA VAL A 155 -13.33 -6.99 -13.53
C VAL A 155 -12.05 -6.23 -13.85
N PHE A 156 -12.06 -4.93 -13.56
CA PHE A 156 -10.94 -4.00 -13.75
C PHE A 156 -10.41 -3.40 -12.44
N GLY A 157 -11.17 -3.54 -11.34
CA GLY A 157 -10.78 -3.04 -10.03
C GLY A 157 -11.62 -3.60 -8.90
N LEU A 158 -11.12 -3.44 -7.68
CA LEU A 158 -11.91 -3.56 -6.46
C LEU A 158 -12.19 -2.16 -5.93
N TYR A 159 -13.37 -1.96 -5.36
CA TYR A 159 -13.79 -0.76 -4.66
C TYR A 159 -14.41 -1.14 -3.32
N GLN A 160 -13.91 -0.57 -2.24
CA GLN A 160 -14.35 -0.87 -0.87
C GLN A 160 -14.97 0.36 -0.24
N VAL A 161 -16.00 0.10 0.56
CA VAL A 161 -16.65 1.11 1.40
C VAL A 161 -16.40 0.71 2.86
N TYR A 162 -15.99 1.69 3.66
CA TYR A 162 -15.65 1.52 5.05
C TYR A 162 -16.74 2.14 5.94
N GLY A 163 -17.13 1.39 6.98
CA GLY A 163 -18.02 1.83 8.03
C GLY A 163 -17.30 2.51 9.19
N GLN A 164 -17.96 2.61 10.34
CA GLN A 164 -17.35 3.20 11.53
C GLN A 164 -16.13 2.39 12.00
N GLY A 165 -15.10 3.09 12.46
CA GLY A 165 -13.85 2.48 12.92
C GLY A 165 -12.96 1.94 11.80
N GLY A 166 -13.23 2.29 10.53
CA GLY A 166 -12.37 1.91 9.40
C GLY A 166 -12.47 0.42 9.02
N ARG A 167 -13.60 -0.24 9.33
CA ARG A 167 -13.87 -1.62 8.92
C ARG A 167 -14.64 -1.65 7.60
N TYR A 168 -14.36 -2.64 6.76
CA TYR A 168 -15.11 -2.87 5.52
C TYR A 168 -16.57 -3.19 5.83
N VAL A 169 -17.48 -2.54 5.11
CA VAL A 169 -18.92 -2.86 5.16
C VAL A 169 -19.43 -3.38 3.84
N ASP A 170 -18.88 -2.88 2.72
CA ASP A 170 -19.19 -3.39 1.40
C ASP A 170 -17.91 -3.45 0.54
N GLN A 171 -17.85 -4.44 -0.34
CA GLN A 171 -16.89 -4.48 -1.43
C GLN A 171 -17.62 -4.65 -2.77
N TYR A 172 -17.10 -3.96 -3.78
CA TYR A 172 -17.62 -3.94 -5.13
C TYR A 172 -16.50 -4.26 -6.12
N TYR A 173 -16.82 -4.97 -7.19
CA TYR A 173 -15.94 -5.05 -8.36
C TYR A 173 -16.32 -3.96 -9.36
N ASP A 174 -15.31 -3.28 -9.90
CA ASP A 174 -15.45 -2.37 -11.04
C ASP A 174 -15.49 -3.21 -12.33
N LEU A 175 -16.61 -3.14 -13.04
CA LEU A 175 -16.85 -3.82 -14.32
C LEU A 175 -16.51 -2.94 -15.53
N GLY A 176 -15.91 -1.76 -15.30
CA GLY A 176 -15.59 -0.77 -16.30
C GLY A 176 -16.76 0.19 -16.57
N GLY A 177 -16.46 1.31 -17.23
CA GLY A 177 -17.50 2.27 -17.63
C GLY A 177 -18.29 2.86 -16.47
N GLN A 178 -17.69 2.99 -15.28
CA GLN A 178 -18.33 3.49 -14.05
C GLN A 178 -19.45 2.58 -13.53
N GLN A 179 -19.33 1.27 -13.73
CA GLN A 179 -20.30 0.27 -13.32
C GLN A 179 -19.70 -0.65 -12.27
N TYR A 180 -20.44 -0.84 -11.17
CA TYR A 180 -19.97 -1.56 -10.00
C TYR A 180 -20.94 -2.67 -9.64
N VAL A 181 -20.43 -3.84 -9.29
CA VAL A 181 -21.24 -4.93 -8.74
C VAL A 181 -20.81 -5.23 -7.33
N LYS A 182 -21.75 -5.29 -6.40
CA LYS A 182 -21.44 -5.65 -5.01
C LYS A 182 -20.99 -7.10 -4.97
N PHE A 183 -19.77 -7.35 -4.47
CA PHE A 183 -19.22 -8.69 -4.26
C PHE A 183 -19.64 -9.24 -2.90
N VAL A 184 -19.42 -8.46 -1.83
CA VAL A 184 -19.72 -8.87 -0.45
C VAL A 184 -20.25 -7.69 0.37
N SER A 185 -21.18 -7.98 1.28
CA SER A 185 -21.65 -7.10 2.34
C SER A 185 -21.43 -7.75 3.71
N TYR A 186 -21.05 -6.97 4.72
CA TYR A 186 -20.93 -7.42 6.11
C TYR A 186 -22.06 -6.78 6.94
N SER A 187 -23.00 -7.62 7.42
CA SER A 187 -24.26 -7.17 8.04
C SER A 187 -24.08 -6.55 9.43
N THR A 188 -23.06 -7.00 10.14
CA THR A 188 -22.44 -6.30 11.28
C THR A 188 -20.96 -6.14 10.90
N HIS A 189 -20.19 -5.25 11.53
CA HIS A 189 -18.74 -5.12 11.27
C HIS A 189 -17.90 -6.39 11.63
N ASP A 190 -18.55 -7.55 11.67
CA ASP A 190 -18.05 -8.91 11.71
C ASP A 190 -17.80 -9.43 10.28
N LEU A 191 -16.51 -9.59 9.97
CA LEU A 191 -16.04 -10.09 8.69
C LEU A 191 -16.42 -11.56 8.42
N SER A 192 -16.89 -12.29 9.43
CA SER A 192 -17.39 -13.67 9.27
C SER A 192 -18.85 -13.74 8.78
N SER A 193 -19.58 -12.62 8.80
CA SER A 193 -21.00 -12.53 8.41
C SER A 193 -21.23 -12.21 6.92
N GLY A 194 -20.18 -12.30 6.10
CA GLY A 194 -20.19 -11.84 4.71
C GLY A 194 -21.28 -12.52 3.87
N GLN A 195 -22.13 -11.73 3.22
CA GLN A 195 -23.07 -12.19 2.19
C GLN A 195 -22.48 -11.94 0.81
N PHE A 196 -22.25 -13.01 0.05
CA PHE A 196 -21.60 -12.95 -1.26
C PHE A 196 -22.61 -12.97 -2.40
N ASN A 197 -22.40 -12.13 -3.41
CA ASN A 197 -23.24 -12.07 -4.62
C ASN A 197 -22.65 -12.83 -5.80
N GLY A 198 -21.47 -13.41 -5.64
CA GLY A 198 -20.81 -14.15 -6.71
C GLY A 198 -19.45 -14.70 -6.36
N THR A 199 -18.82 -15.28 -7.38
CA THR A 199 -17.48 -15.87 -7.29
C THR A 199 -16.53 -15.09 -8.18
N PHE A 200 -15.33 -14.83 -7.69
CA PHE A 200 -14.24 -14.21 -8.45
C PHE A 200 -13.21 -15.27 -8.83
N LYS A 201 -12.77 -15.25 -10.09
CA LYS A 201 -11.77 -16.16 -10.67
C LYS A 201 -10.70 -15.39 -11.40
#